data_AF-A0A7C4Z959-F1
#
_entry.id   AF-A0A7C4Z959-F1
#
_cell.length_a   1.000
_cell.length_b   1.000
_cell.length_c   1.000
_cell.angle_alpha   90.00
_cell.angle_beta   90.00
_cell.angle_gamma   90.00
#
_symmetry.space_group_name_H-M   'P 1'
#
loop_
_entity.id
_entity.type
_entity.pdbx_description
1 polymer ?
#
loop_
_entity_poly.entity_id
_entity_poly.type
_entity_poly.pdbx_seq_one_letter_code
_entity_poly.pdbx_strand_id
1 'polypeptide(L)'
;MKISKTQYLVVGVVILFAFLVIVLITIGKNDSEEVLPPFQSEGLASLPPVGENFEQTAQIELETGNKYDFGIIPNDKETTKKVKVYNKGKGPLNLRFIQTSCACTQGT
;
A
#
# COMPACT_ATOMS: atom_id res chain seq x y z
N MET A 1 17.83 -57.42 8.36
CA MET A 1 18.49 -56.20 8.88
C MET A 1 17.58 -55.63 9.97
N LYS A 2 17.90 -55.81 11.27
CA LYS A 2 17.04 -55.34 12.38
C LYS A 2 17.29 -53.85 12.59
N ILE A 3 16.35 -53.02 12.17
CA ILE A 3 16.41 -51.56 12.37
C ILE A 3 16.19 -51.26 13.85
N SER A 4 17.15 -50.58 14.47
CA SER A 4 17.14 -50.24 15.89
C SER A 4 16.11 -49.14 16.18
N LYS A 5 15.49 -49.13 17.36
CA LYS A 5 14.57 -48.06 17.80
C LYS A 5 15.19 -46.66 17.66
N THR A 6 16.51 -46.55 17.79
CA THR A 6 17.26 -45.31 17.59
C THR A 6 17.20 -44.80 16.14
N GLN A 7 17.14 -45.70 15.16
CA GLN A 7 17.04 -45.33 13.74
C GLN A 7 15.65 -44.78 13.39
N TYR A 8 14.58 -45.29 14.01
CA TYR A 8 13.23 -44.73 13.83
C TYR A 8 13.10 -43.32 14.38
N LEU A 9 13.75 -43.04 15.52
CA LEU A 9 13.76 -41.71 16.12
C LEU A 9 14.48 -40.69 15.22
N VAL A 10 15.64 -41.07 14.68
CA VAL A 10 16.41 -40.21 13.76
C VAL A 10 15.62 -39.95 12.47
N VAL A 11 15.02 -40.97 11.86
CA VAL A 11 14.20 -40.79 10.65
C VAL A 11 12.98 -39.91 10.91
N GLY A 12 12.32 -40.06 12.07
CA GLY A 12 11.18 -39.23 12.45
C GLY A 12 11.55 -37.75 12.60
N VAL A 13 12.69 -37.44 13.23
CA VAL A 13 13.17 -36.06 13.38
C VAL A 13 13.53 -35.44 12.03
N VAL A 14 14.17 -36.19 11.14
CA VAL A 14 14.53 -35.72 9.80
C VAL A 14 13.29 -35.40 8.96
N ILE A 15 12.26 -36.24 9.01
CA ILE A 15 10.99 -36.01 8.31
C ILE A 15 10.27 -34.78 8.87
N LEU A 16 10.24 -34.62 10.20
CA LEU A 16 9.62 -33.45 10.84
C LEU A 16 10.32 -32.15 10.42
N PHE A 17 11.65 -32.12 10.40
CA PHE A 17 12.42 -30.96 9.96
C PHE A 17 12.20 -30.65 8.47
N ALA A 18 12.18 -31.68 7.61
CA ALA A 18 11.88 -31.51 6.20
C ALA A 18 10.48 -30.92 5.98
N PHE A 19 9.49 -31.40 6.74
CA PHE A 19 8.12 -30.88 6.67
C PHE A 19 8.06 -29.42 7.14
N LEU A 20 8.75 -29.07 8.23
CA LEU A 20 8.82 -27.71 8.75
C LEU A 20 9.47 -26.74 7.74
N VAL A 21 10.54 -27.17 7.06
CA VAL A 21 11.18 -26.37 6.00
C VAL A 21 10.25 -26.19 4.80
N ILE A 22 9.54 -27.23 4.36
CA ILE A 22 8.56 -27.13 3.27
C ILE A 22 7.45 -26.14 3.62
N VAL A 23 6.91 -26.20 4.84
CA VAL A 23 5.87 -25.28 5.32
C VAL A 23 6.38 -23.83 5.31
N LEU A 24 7.59 -23.58 5.80
CA LEU A 24 8.20 -22.24 5.77
C LEU A 24 8.39 -21.70 4.35
N ILE A 25 8.80 -22.56 3.40
CA ILE A 25 8.94 -22.17 1.99
C ILE A 25 7.58 -21.86 1.36
N THR A 26 6.54 -22.63 1.67
CA THR A 26 5.19 -22.40 1.11
C THR A 26 4.54 -21.12 1.66
N ILE A 27 4.77 -20.77 2.93
CA ILE A 27 4.26 -19.53 3.51
C ILE A 27 5.01 -18.31 2.94
N GLY A 28 6.30 -18.46 2.64
CA GLY A 28 7.14 -17.39 2.08
C GLY A 28 6.95 -17.11 0.59
N LYS A 29 6.17 -17.92 -0.15
CA LYS A 29 6.09 -17.83 -1.61
C LYS A 29 4.76 -17.25 -2.11
N ASN A 30 4.24 -16.24 -1.41
CA ASN A 30 3.15 -15.37 -1.88
C ASN A 30 3.74 -14.10 -2.52
N ASP A 31 4.73 -14.25 -3.40
CA ASP A 31 5.26 -13.15 -4.19
C ASP A 31 4.34 -12.92 -5.39
N SER A 32 3.47 -11.93 -5.18
CA SER A 32 2.77 -11.10 -6.13
C SER A 32 3.41 -11.05 -7.52
N GLU A 33 2.69 -11.63 -8.49
CA GLU A 33 2.92 -11.32 -9.90
C GLU A 33 2.33 -9.93 -10.18
N GLU A 34 3.13 -8.87 -9.98
CA GLU A 34 2.76 -7.51 -10.38
C GLU A 34 2.92 -7.39 -11.91
N VAL A 35 1.96 -7.96 -12.63
CA VAL A 35 1.73 -7.63 -14.03
C VAL A 35 1.16 -6.21 -14.06
N LEU A 36 2.02 -5.20 -14.22
CA LEU A 36 1.58 -3.83 -14.47
C LEU A 36 0.73 -3.81 -15.77
N PRO A 37 -0.59 -3.52 -15.70
CA PRO A 37 -1.36 -3.35 -16.91
C PRO A 37 -0.94 -2.05 -17.64
N PRO A 38 -1.01 -2.01 -18.97
CA PRO A 38 -0.76 -0.79 -19.73
C PRO A 38 -1.75 0.28 -19.27
N PHE A 39 -1.22 1.46 -18.97
CA PHE A 39 -1.98 2.62 -18.51
C PHE A 39 -3.07 2.96 -19.54
N GLN A 40 -4.31 2.55 -19.27
CA GLN A 40 -5.45 2.94 -20.09
C GLN A 40 -5.83 4.36 -19.72
N SER A 41 -5.30 5.32 -20.49
CA SER A 41 -5.86 6.66 -20.59
C SER A 41 -7.30 6.55 -21.09
N GLU A 42 -8.18 7.41 -20.56
CA GLU A 42 -9.56 7.63 -21.01
C GLU A 42 -10.61 6.68 -20.43
N GLY A 43 -10.69 6.65 -19.10
CA GLY A 43 -11.86 6.16 -18.38
C GLY A 43 -11.82 6.70 -16.97
N LEU A 44 -12.94 7.25 -16.49
CA LEU A 44 -13.14 7.70 -15.11
C LEU A 44 -12.39 6.77 -14.16
N ALA A 45 -11.33 7.28 -13.51
CA ALA A 45 -10.57 6.49 -12.55
C ALA A 45 -11.54 5.97 -11.49
N SER A 46 -11.87 4.68 -11.55
CA SER A 46 -12.68 4.04 -10.53
C SER A 46 -11.82 4.01 -9.28
N LEU A 47 -12.21 4.78 -8.27
CA LEU A 47 -11.66 4.64 -6.94
C LEU A 47 -12.49 3.59 -6.21
N PRO A 48 -11.87 2.50 -5.69
CA PRO A 48 -10.48 2.08 -5.72
C PRO A 48 -10.10 1.32 -7.00
N PRO A 49 -8.80 1.11 -7.26
CA PRO A 49 -8.33 0.27 -8.35
C PRO A 49 -9.06 -1.07 -8.38
N VAL A 50 -9.43 -1.51 -9.59
CA VAL A 50 -10.17 -2.77 -9.77
C VAL A 50 -9.34 -3.93 -9.18
N GLY A 51 -9.93 -4.65 -8.23
CA GLY A 51 -9.28 -5.78 -7.56
C GLY A 51 -8.68 -5.46 -6.18
N GLU A 52 -8.64 -4.19 -5.75
CA GLU A 52 -8.22 -3.84 -4.40
C GLU A 52 -9.38 -3.83 -3.39
N ASN A 53 -9.10 -4.28 -2.16
CA ASN A 53 -10.04 -4.22 -1.05
C ASN A 53 -10.04 -2.80 -0.45
N PHE A 54 -11.19 -2.11 -0.51
CA PHE A 54 -11.41 -0.79 0.07
C PHE A 54 -10.87 -0.65 1.50
N GLU A 55 -10.97 -1.69 2.33
CA GLU A 55 -10.50 -1.64 3.72
C GLU A 55 -8.98 -1.62 3.88
N GLN A 56 -8.24 -2.01 2.84
CA GLN A 56 -6.77 -2.04 2.81
C GLN A 56 -6.16 -0.93 1.96
N THR A 57 -6.98 -0.10 1.33
CA THR A 57 -6.50 1.03 0.54
C THR A 57 -5.86 2.13 1.40
N ALA A 58 -4.97 2.91 0.79
CA ALA A 58 -4.50 4.16 1.36
C ALA A 58 -5.62 5.21 1.35
N GLN A 59 -5.67 6.06 2.36
CA GLN A 59 -6.63 7.16 2.44
C GLN A 59 -5.90 8.46 2.74
N ILE A 60 -6.04 9.44 1.85
CA ILE A 60 -5.37 10.73 1.97
C ILE A 60 -6.26 11.69 2.77
N GLU A 61 -5.69 12.34 3.78
CA GLU A 61 -6.39 13.37 4.55
C GLU A 61 -5.42 14.50 4.90
N LEU A 62 -5.90 15.75 4.89
CA LEU A 62 -5.10 16.89 5.35
C LEU A 62 -5.21 17.04 6.87
N GLU A 63 -4.25 17.73 7.49
CA GLU A 63 -4.29 18.05 8.93
C GLU A 63 -5.62 18.70 9.36
N THR A 64 -6.23 19.48 8.47
CA THR A 64 -7.47 20.23 8.69
C THR A 64 -8.69 19.59 8.02
N GLY A 65 -8.60 18.34 7.57
CA GLY A 65 -9.67 17.64 6.86
C GLY A 65 -9.74 17.99 5.38
N ASN A 66 -10.92 18.34 4.86
CA ASN A 66 -11.17 18.61 3.44
C ASN A 66 -11.03 20.08 3.03
N LYS A 67 -10.82 20.98 4.00
CA LYS A 67 -10.64 22.42 3.78
C LYS A 67 -9.32 22.85 4.41
N TYR A 68 -8.62 23.75 3.75
CA TYR A 68 -7.40 24.35 4.26
C TYR A 68 -7.49 25.87 4.11
N ASP A 69 -7.31 26.58 5.21
CA ASP A 69 -7.27 28.03 5.21
C ASP A 69 -5.83 28.50 4.92
N PHE A 70 -5.64 29.14 3.78
CA PHE A 70 -4.35 29.69 3.38
C PHE A 70 -4.04 31.04 4.05
N GLY A 71 -5.02 31.62 4.76
CA GLY A 71 -4.97 32.95 5.34
C GLY A 71 -4.92 34.04 4.28
N ILE A 72 -4.26 35.15 4.62
CA ILE A 72 -4.08 36.27 3.69
C ILE A 72 -3.00 35.90 2.66
N ILE A 73 -3.39 35.84 1.39
CA ILE A 73 -2.50 35.70 0.24
C ILE A 73 -2.36 37.06 -0.45
N PRO A 74 -1.15 37.64 -0.52
CA PRO A 74 -0.90 38.88 -1.25
C PRO A 74 -1.02 38.67 -2.77
N ASN A 75 -1.62 39.64 -3.47
CA ASN A 75 -1.86 39.57 -4.92
C ASN A 75 -0.63 39.93 -5.77
N ASP A 76 0.39 40.52 -5.17
CA ASP A 76 1.55 41.09 -5.85
C ASP A 76 2.78 40.17 -5.84
N LYS A 77 2.70 39.02 -5.16
CA LYS A 77 3.83 38.09 -5.05
C LYS A 77 3.39 36.65 -4.89
N GLU A 78 4.24 35.75 -5.37
CA GLU A 78 4.07 34.32 -5.13
C GLU A 78 4.11 34.00 -3.63
N THR A 79 3.27 33.06 -3.23
CA THR A 79 3.18 32.63 -1.83
C THR A 79 3.27 31.11 -1.76
N THR A 80 4.18 30.60 -0.93
CA THR A 80 4.32 29.17 -0.64
C THR A 80 3.80 28.87 0.76
N LYS A 81 2.94 27.85 0.89
CA LYS A 81 2.42 27.35 2.16
C LYS A 81 2.70 25.86 2.27
N LYS A 82 3.03 25.39 3.47
CA LYS A 82 3.25 23.97 3.75
C LYS A 82 1.94 23.36 4.24
N VAL A 83 1.48 22.33 3.56
CA VAL A 83 0.31 21.54 3.95
C VAL A 83 0.80 20.16 4.37
N LYS A 84 0.36 19.68 5.53
CA LYS A 84 0.65 18.31 5.96
C LYS A 84 -0.45 17.38 5.45
N VAL A 85 0.00 16.28 4.87
CA VAL A 85 -0.84 15.21 4.34
C VAL A 85 -0.57 13.95 5.15
N TYR A 86 -1.65 13.26 5.50
CA TYR A 86 -1.60 12.04 6.28
C TYR A 86 -2.22 10.90 5.49
N ASN A 87 -1.63 9.71 5.66
CA ASN A 87 -2.28 8.47 5.29
C ASN A 87 -3.06 7.94 6.49
N LYS A 88 -4.39 7.92 6.39
CA LYS A 88 -5.30 7.34 7.39
C LYS A 88 -5.79 5.94 7.02
N GLY A 89 -5.41 5.47 5.82
CA GLY A 89 -5.71 4.12 5.36
C GLY A 89 -4.74 3.09 5.94
N LYS A 90 -4.93 1.83 5.55
CA LYS A 90 -4.08 0.71 5.99
C LYS A 90 -3.00 0.35 4.96
N GLY A 91 -3.17 0.76 3.71
CA GLY A 91 -2.21 0.54 2.63
C GLY A 91 -1.17 1.66 2.52
N PRO A 92 -0.04 1.43 1.85
CA PRO A 92 0.99 2.45 1.64
C PRO A 92 0.49 3.59 0.74
N LEU A 93 0.68 4.84 1.17
CA LEU A 93 0.35 6.01 0.36
C LEU A 93 1.54 6.43 -0.51
N ASN A 94 1.40 6.27 -1.83
CA ASN A 94 2.41 6.68 -2.81
C ASN A 94 1.95 7.94 -3.55
N LEU A 95 2.54 9.09 -3.23
CA LEU A 95 2.26 10.37 -3.90
C LEU A 95 3.13 10.51 -5.15
N ARG A 96 2.54 10.34 -6.34
CA ARG A 96 3.27 10.42 -7.62
C ARG A 96 3.13 11.77 -8.32
N PHE A 97 1.96 12.37 -8.26
CA PHE A 97 1.66 13.64 -8.92
C PHE A 97 0.59 14.42 -8.14
N ILE A 98 0.71 15.74 -8.10
CA ILE A 98 -0.25 16.63 -7.45
C ILE A 98 -0.66 17.67 -8.50
N GLN A 99 -1.96 17.70 -8.82
CA GLN A 99 -2.53 18.65 -9.76
C GLN A 99 -3.83 19.20 -9.21
N THR A 100 -4.08 20.47 -9.46
CA THR A 100 -5.37 21.09 -9.18
C THR A 100 -6.37 20.68 -10.27
N SER A 101 -7.51 20.13 -9.87
CA SER A 101 -8.61 19.82 -10.79
C SER A 101 -9.44 21.05 -11.15
N CYS A 102 -9.36 22.09 -10.32
CA CYS A 102 -10.14 23.32 -10.45
C CYS A 102 -9.40 24.52 -9.83
N ALA A 103 -9.75 25.73 -10.29
CA ALA A 103 -9.42 26.97 -9.60
C ALA A 103 -10.35 27.19 -8.39
N CYS A 104 -10.44 26.21 -7.48
CA CYS A 104 -11.35 26.23 -6.34
C CYS A 104 -10.88 27.12 -5.17
N THR A 105 -9.88 27.99 -5.39
CA THR A 105 -9.45 28.96 -4.39
C THR A 105 -10.47 30.09 -4.30
N GLN A 106 -11.11 30.25 -3.14
CA GLN A 106 -12.05 31.32 -2.89
C GLN A 106 -11.37 32.41 -2.04
N GLY A 107 -11.28 33.62 -2.58
CA GLY A 107 -10.94 34.82 -1.83
C GLY A 107 -12.20 35.56 -1.39
N THR A 108 -12.11 36.28 -0.28
CA THR A 108 -13.14 37.21 0.22
C THR A 108 -12.58 38.62 0.26
#